data_AF-A0A9Q8W8K2-F1
#
_entry.id   AF-A0A9Q8W8K2-F1
#
_cell.length_a   1.000
_cell.length_b   1.000
_cell.length_c   1.000
_cell.angle_alpha   90.00
_cell.angle_beta   90.00
_cell.angle_gamma   90.00
#
_symmetry.space_group_name_H-M   'P 1'
#
loop_
_entity.id
_entity.type
_entity.pdbx_description
1 polymer ?
#
loop_
_entity_poly.entity_id
_entity_poly.type
_entity_poly.pdbx_seq_one_letter_code
_entity_poly.pdbx_strand_id
1 'polypeptide(L)'
;MKPMIDAWQQAMKDTGCTAILETNIFRTCYTAHDYTLQLCSPSLEYNISDLPPSVEFAGVLPRKSAAPSFQYPSWWSEVERAQKDNQYRHVVFVSQGTVNMDYYELVLPTIEAFSQTEDILVVATLGGRGAQLPHGFIVPSNARVVDYMPYDIILECTDVFVSNGGYGALTHAVRNGVPIVLAGESEEKIEVTMRAVYAGLGVSLSTQRPSTDQIRHGVDRIFQDTKFKKAAMKLKHENDGMDALAAVERKVRALTFFTIQNKDPLYLIQSITLSANSSSLLNNSN
;
A
#
# COMPACT_ATOMS: atom_id res chain seq x y z
N MET A 1 17.35 -20.84 6.38
CA MET A 1 15.93 -21.23 6.60
C MET A 1 15.75 -22.34 7.63
N LYS A 2 16.50 -23.45 7.60
CA LYS A 2 16.32 -24.56 8.57
C LYS A 2 16.26 -24.15 10.06
N PRO A 3 17.16 -23.27 10.57
CA PRO A 3 17.07 -22.83 11.97
C PRO A 3 15.77 -22.11 12.33
N MET A 4 15.18 -21.37 11.38
CA MET A 4 13.92 -20.65 11.59
C MET A 4 12.72 -21.61 11.57
N ILE A 5 12.72 -22.62 10.69
CA ILE A 5 11.67 -23.65 10.66
C ILE A 5 11.72 -24.48 11.95
N ASP A 6 12.92 -24.90 12.37
CA ASP A 6 13.09 -25.68 13.60
C ASP A 6 12.63 -24.87 14.84
N ALA A 7 12.96 -23.58 14.90
CA ALA A 7 12.50 -22.68 15.96
C ALA A 7 10.97 -22.47 15.95
N TRP A 8 10.36 -22.31 14.78
CA TRP A 8 8.91 -22.18 14.63
C TRP A 8 8.19 -23.47 15.08
N GLN A 9 8.66 -24.63 14.64
CA GLN A 9 8.11 -25.92 15.04
C GLN A 9 8.25 -26.17 16.54
N GLN A 10 9.35 -25.75 17.15
CA GLN A 10 9.51 -25.80 18.60
C GLN A 10 8.50 -24.89 19.31
N ALA A 11 8.33 -23.66 18.84
CA ALA A 11 7.32 -22.75 19.39
C ALA A 11 5.88 -23.31 19.29
N MET A 12 5.55 -24.01 18.19
CA MET A 12 4.25 -24.69 18.06
C MET A 12 4.08 -25.80 19.12
N LYS A 13 5.12 -26.58 19.40
CA LYS A 13 5.10 -27.60 20.46
C LYS A 13 4.92 -26.96 21.83
N ASP A 14 5.69 -25.92 22.12
CA ASP A 14 5.72 -25.24 23.41
C ASP A 14 4.38 -24.53 23.72
N THR A 15 3.65 -24.10 22.68
CA THR A 15 2.32 -23.48 22.78
C THR A 15 1.17 -24.49 22.78
N GLY A 16 1.47 -25.79 22.71
CA GLY A 16 0.47 -26.86 22.80
C GLY A 16 -0.34 -27.08 21.53
N CYS A 17 0.18 -26.71 20.35
CA CYS A 17 -0.47 -27.04 19.08
C CYS A 17 -0.67 -28.55 18.95
N THR A 18 -1.89 -28.96 18.57
CA THR A 18 -2.27 -30.37 18.40
C THR A 18 -1.75 -30.99 17.09
N ALA A 19 -1.27 -30.16 16.17
CA ALA A 19 -0.59 -30.54 14.94
C ALA A 19 0.66 -29.68 14.76
N ILE A 20 1.78 -30.31 14.40
CA ILE A 20 3.01 -29.62 14.01
C ILE A 20 3.10 -29.65 12.50
N LEU A 21 3.18 -28.47 11.90
CA LEU A 21 3.17 -28.32 10.45
C LEU A 21 4.60 -28.51 9.93
N GLU A 22 4.78 -29.49 9.04
CA GLU A 22 6.07 -29.80 8.42
C GLU A 22 6.32 -29.02 7.14
N THR A 23 5.31 -28.28 6.66
CA THR A 23 5.36 -27.47 5.46
C THR A 23 6.17 -26.19 5.63
N ASN A 24 6.52 -25.55 4.51
CA ASN A 24 7.16 -24.24 4.51
C ASN A 24 6.31 -23.23 5.31
N ILE A 25 6.92 -22.52 6.26
CA ILE A 25 6.25 -21.53 7.13
C ILE A 25 5.47 -20.48 6.33
N PHE A 26 6.04 -19.99 5.22
CA PHE A 26 5.41 -18.95 4.39
C PHE A 26 4.19 -19.48 3.66
N ARG A 27 4.21 -20.75 3.22
CA ARG A 27 3.02 -21.40 2.66
C ARG A 27 1.95 -21.58 3.72
N THR A 28 2.39 -21.99 4.90
CA THR A 28 1.51 -22.26 6.05
C THR A 28 0.74 -21.01 6.48
N CYS A 29 1.34 -19.83 6.40
CA CYS A 29 0.68 -18.55 6.71
C CYS A 29 -0.64 -18.32 5.96
N TYR A 30 -0.84 -18.93 4.79
CA TYR A 30 -2.09 -18.82 4.03
C TYR A 30 -2.82 -20.15 3.81
N THR A 31 -2.23 -21.30 4.17
CA THR A 31 -2.88 -22.62 4.06
C THR A 31 -3.36 -23.19 5.39
N ALA A 32 -2.94 -22.65 6.52
CA ALA A 32 -3.37 -23.13 7.85
C ALA A 32 -4.77 -22.66 8.26
N HIS A 33 -5.44 -21.88 7.42
CA HIS A 33 -6.73 -21.26 7.67
C HIS A 33 -7.81 -21.94 6.82
N ASP A 34 -9.06 -21.91 7.28
CA ASP A 34 -10.21 -22.38 6.49
C ASP A 34 -10.32 -21.60 5.17
N TYR A 35 -10.11 -20.28 5.27
CA TYR A 35 -9.99 -19.37 4.13
C TYR A 35 -8.94 -18.29 4.40
N THR A 36 -8.21 -17.93 3.35
CA THR A 36 -7.33 -16.76 3.33
C THR A 36 -7.82 -15.79 2.27
N LEU A 37 -8.12 -14.56 2.68
CA LEU A 37 -8.51 -13.50 1.76
C LEU A 37 -7.32 -12.58 1.51
N GLN A 38 -6.84 -12.57 0.27
CA GLN A 38 -5.78 -11.67 -0.17
C GLN A 38 -6.39 -10.35 -0.64
N LEU A 39 -6.02 -9.25 0.02
CA LEU A 39 -6.57 -7.91 -0.24
C LEU A 39 -5.91 -7.21 -1.44
N CYS A 40 -5.94 -7.87 -2.59
CA CYS A 40 -5.62 -7.31 -3.88
C CYS A 40 -6.43 -7.99 -4.99
N SER A 41 -6.37 -7.45 -6.20
CA SER A 41 -6.88 -8.12 -7.38
C SER A 41 -5.86 -9.13 -7.94
N PRO A 42 -6.30 -10.17 -8.66
CA PRO A 42 -5.40 -11.17 -9.24
C PRO A 42 -4.31 -10.54 -10.12
N SER A 43 -4.64 -9.49 -10.90
CA SER A 43 -3.65 -8.86 -11.80
C SER A 43 -2.56 -8.05 -11.07
N LEU A 44 -2.67 -7.82 -9.76
CA LEU A 44 -1.63 -7.20 -8.94
C LEU A 44 -0.62 -8.23 -8.40
N GLU A 45 -0.99 -9.51 -8.36
CA GLU A 45 -0.18 -10.59 -7.80
C GLU A 45 0.51 -11.38 -8.92
N TYR A 46 1.59 -12.09 -8.58
CA TYR A 46 2.20 -13.02 -9.51
C TYR A 46 1.21 -14.10 -9.94
N ASN A 47 1.41 -14.66 -11.15
CA ASN A 47 0.67 -15.84 -11.58
C ASN A 47 1.11 -17.08 -10.77
N ILE A 48 0.37 -17.40 -9.72
CA ILE A 48 0.61 -18.56 -8.85
C ILE A 48 -0.24 -19.73 -9.36
N SER A 49 0.39 -20.67 -10.06
CA SER A 49 -0.31 -21.79 -10.73
C SER A 49 -0.86 -22.85 -9.78
N ASP A 50 -0.32 -22.96 -8.56
CA ASP A 50 -0.73 -23.93 -7.54
C ASP A 50 -1.46 -23.27 -6.36
N LEU A 51 -2.15 -22.15 -6.60
CA LEU A 51 -2.88 -21.42 -5.57
C LEU A 51 -3.95 -22.32 -4.93
N PRO A 52 -3.91 -22.54 -3.59
CA PRO A 52 -4.87 -23.39 -2.92
C PRO A 52 -6.31 -22.85 -3.05
N PRO A 53 -7.34 -23.72 -3.16
CA PRO A 53 -8.74 -23.28 -3.27
C PRO A 53 -9.26 -22.48 -2.07
N SER A 54 -8.58 -22.56 -0.92
CA SER A 54 -8.88 -21.78 0.28
C SER A 54 -8.38 -20.33 0.20
N VAL A 55 -7.55 -19.98 -0.78
CA VAL A 55 -7.07 -18.62 -1.01
C VAL A 55 -7.90 -17.92 -2.08
N GLU A 56 -8.43 -16.75 -1.76
CA GLU A 56 -9.25 -15.95 -2.68
C GLU A 56 -8.75 -14.50 -2.71
N PHE A 57 -8.67 -13.92 -3.91
CA PHE A 57 -8.41 -12.51 -4.11
C PHE A 57 -9.69 -11.71 -3.88
N ALA A 58 -9.69 -10.86 -2.86
CA ALA A 58 -10.86 -10.07 -2.47
C ALA A 58 -10.89 -8.68 -3.15
N GLY A 59 -9.80 -8.27 -3.80
CA GLY A 59 -9.62 -6.89 -4.25
C GLY A 59 -9.06 -6.00 -3.14
N VAL A 60 -8.66 -4.78 -3.50
CA VAL A 60 -8.23 -3.78 -2.53
C VAL A 60 -9.44 -3.17 -1.82
N LEU A 61 -9.23 -2.67 -0.60
CA LEU A 61 -10.27 -2.00 0.18
C LEU A 61 -10.86 -0.79 -0.57
N PRO A 62 -12.15 -0.46 -0.34
CA PRO A 62 -12.77 0.68 -0.98
C PRO A 62 -12.10 2.00 -0.57
N ARG A 63 -12.23 3.01 -1.43
CA ARG A 63 -11.77 4.37 -1.11
C ARG A 63 -12.47 4.86 0.15
N LYS A 64 -11.71 5.47 1.05
CA LYS A 64 -12.26 6.21 2.17
C LYS A 64 -12.54 7.64 1.71
N SER A 65 -13.82 8.03 1.74
CA SER A 65 -14.18 9.44 1.59
C SER A 65 -13.58 10.27 2.71
N ALA A 66 -13.32 11.54 2.44
CA ALA A 66 -12.96 12.50 3.47
C ALA A 66 -14.00 12.47 4.59
N ALA A 67 -13.53 12.41 5.84
CA ALA A 67 -14.43 12.58 6.98
C ALA A 67 -15.10 13.97 6.88
N PRO A 68 -16.35 14.15 7.33
CA PRO A 68 -17.00 15.47 7.32
C PRO A 68 -16.21 16.56 8.08
N SER A 69 -15.38 16.15 9.04
CA SER A 69 -14.50 17.03 9.82
C SER A 69 -13.13 17.27 9.16
N PHE A 70 -12.84 16.66 8.02
CA PHE A 70 -11.56 16.82 7.34
C PHE A 70 -11.45 18.24 6.78
N GLN A 71 -10.41 18.94 7.21
CA GLN A 71 -10.10 20.28 6.71
C GLN A 71 -9.02 20.17 5.65
N TYR A 72 -9.34 20.63 4.44
CA TYR A 72 -8.38 20.72 3.36
C TYR A 72 -7.32 21.78 3.67
N PRO A 73 -6.04 21.56 3.31
CA PRO A 73 -5.02 22.58 3.44
C PRO A 73 -5.36 23.84 2.63
N SER A 74 -4.89 25.00 3.08
CA SER A 74 -5.17 26.29 2.41
C SER A 74 -4.69 26.36 0.95
N TRP A 75 -3.69 25.55 0.59
CA TRP A 75 -3.12 25.43 -0.74
C TRP A 75 -3.82 24.38 -1.62
N TRP A 76 -4.90 23.74 -1.15
CA TRP A 76 -5.54 22.62 -1.86
C TRP A 76 -5.95 22.94 -3.31
N SER A 77 -6.30 24.20 -3.58
CA SER A 77 -6.56 24.69 -4.94
C SER A 77 -5.46 24.37 -5.95
N GLU A 78 -4.20 24.30 -5.49
CA GLU A 78 -3.05 24.03 -6.34
C GLU A 78 -2.93 22.57 -6.80
N VAL A 79 -3.62 21.62 -6.14
CA VAL A 79 -3.67 20.22 -6.60
C VAL A 79 -4.95 19.92 -7.40
N GLU A 80 -5.97 20.76 -7.31
CA GLU A 80 -7.24 20.54 -7.99
C GLU A 80 -7.11 20.72 -9.51
N ARG A 81 -7.33 19.64 -10.25
CA ARG A 81 -7.13 19.61 -11.71
C ARG A 81 -8.22 20.28 -12.52
N ALA A 82 -9.36 20.56 -11.89
CA ALA A 82 -10.44 21.32 -12.50
C ALA A 82 -10.15 22.84 -12.55
N GLN A 83 -9.10 23.32 -11.88
CA GLN A 83 -8.77 24.75 -11.84
C GLN A 83 -8.12 25.20 -13.15
N LYS A 84 -8.73 26.21 -13.79
CA LYS A 84 -8.32 26.70 -15.12
C LYS A 84 -6.96 27.42 -15.12
N ASP A 85 -6.60 28.06 -14.01
CA ASP A 85 -5.40 28.90 -13.89
C ASP A 85 -4.29 28.23 -13.03
N ASN A 86 -4.34 26.91 -12.88
CA ASN A 86 -3.33 26.19 -12.10
C ASN A 86 -2.00 26.15 -12.88
N GLN A 87 -0.95 26.74 -12.30
CA GLN A 87 0.39 26.78 -12.90
C GLN A 87 1.06 25.40 -12.96
N TYR A 88 0.67 24.47 -12.09
CA TYR A 88 1.26 23.15 -12.01
C TYR A 88 0.56 22.16 -12.93
N ARG A 89 1.28 21.70 -13.95
CA ARG A 89 0.79 20.69 -14.90
C ARG A 89 0.76 19.29 -14.27
N HIS A 90 1.65 19.04 -13.31
CA HIS A 90 1.79 17.74 -12.66
C HIS A 90 1.86 17.85 -11.14
N VAL A 91 1.36 16.84 -10.43
CA VAL A 91 1.48 16.67 -8.97
C VAL A 91 2.19 15.36 -8.72
N VAL A 92 3.32 15.47 -8.03
CA VAL A 92 4.07 14.35 -7.48
C VAL A 92 3.77 14.29 -6.00
N PHE A 93 3.13 13.22 -5.55
CA PHE A 93 2.89 12.98 -4.13
C PHE A 93 4.02 12.10 -3.58
N VAL A 94 4.55 12.40 -2.40
CA VAL A 94 5.56 11.57 -1.73
C VAL A 94 5.15 11.23 -0.29
N SER A 95 5.34 9.95 0.07
CA SER A 95 5.21 9.48 1.44
C SER A 95 6.10 8.27 1.73
N GLN A 96 6.64 8.20 2.94
CA GLN A 96 7.43 7.06 3.44
C GLN A 96 6.73 6.26 4.56
N GLY A 97 5.39 6.36 4.64
CA GLY A 97 4.60 5.64 5.63
C GLY A 97 4.68 6.26 7.03
N THR A 98 4.24 5.51 8.05
CA THR A 98 4.02 6.00 9.42
C THR A 98 5.09 5.55 10.42
N VAL A 99 5.95 4.61 10.03
CA VAL A 99 6.98 4.02 10.90
C VAL A 99 8.35 4.65 10.66
N ASN A 100 8.66 4.98 9.40
CA ASN A 100 9.95 5.56 9.06
C ASN A 100 9.93 7.08 9.24
N MET A 101 10.67 7.55 10.23
CA MET A 101 10.78 8.98 10.56
C MET A 101 12.06 9.63 10.02
N ASP A 102 12.92 8.90 9.30
CA ASP A 102 14.07 9.50 8.63
C ASP A 102 13.67 10.05 7.25
N TYR A 103 13.27 11.32 7.22
CA TYR A 103 12.82 11.98 5.99
C TYR A 103 13.90 12.13 4.91
N TYR A 104 15.19 11.96 5.27
CA TYR A 104 16.29 11.99 4.31
C TYR A 104 16.32 10.75 3.40
N GLU A 105 15.54 9.71 3.72
CA GLU A 105 15.50 8.51 2.87
C GLU A 105 14.68 8.70 1.59
N LEU A 106 13.64 9.53 1.62
CA LEU A 106 12.78 9.66 0.44
C LEU A 106 12.05 11.00 0.33
N VAL A 107 11.47 11.51 1.43
CA VAL A 107 10.65 12.72 1.39
C VAL A 107 11.48 13.94 0.98
N LEU A 108 12.58 14.22 1.67
CA LEU A 108 13.42 15.39 1.35
C LEU A 108 14.10 15.27 -0.01
N PRO A 109 14.72 14.12 -0.37
CA PRO A 109 15.27 13.93 -1.71
C PRO A 109 14.23 14.12 -2.82
N THR A 110 12.97 13.74 -2.60
CA THR A 110 11.91 13.96 -3.61
C THR A 110 11.56 15.43 -3.76
N ILE A 111 11.47 16.18 -2.66
CA ILE A 111 11.26 17.64 -2.69
C ILE A 111 12.41 18.33 -3.43
N GLU A 112 13.65 17.98 -3.09
CA GLU A 112 14.86 18.53 -3.70
C GLU A 112 14.93 18.20 -5.20
N ALA A 113 14.59 16.96 -5.56
CA ALA A 113 14.60 16.46 -6.93
C ALA A 113 13.71 17.27 -7.88
N PHE A 114 12.71 18.02 -7.41
CA PHE A 114 11.85 18.84 -8.27
C PHE A 114 11.85 20.32 -7.89
N SER A 115 12.71 20.76 -6.97
CA SER A 115 12.74 22.14 -6.45
C SER A 115 12.91 23.23 -7.53
N GLN A 116 13.46 22.89 -8.70
CA GLN A 116 13.69 23.78 -9.84
C GLN A 116 12.79 23.46 -11.05
N THR A 117 11.73 22.67 -10.86
CA THR A 117 10.83 22.25 -11.93
C THR A 117 9.48 22.95 -11.78
N GLU A 118 9.31 24.06 -12.52
CA GLU A 118 8.23 25.03 -12.31
C GLU A 118 6.82 24.47 -12.55
N ASP A 119 6.66 23.46 -13.42
CA ASP A 119 5.37 22.87 -13.76
C ASP A 119 4.99 21.64 -12.92
N ILE A 120 5.83 21.26 -11.94
CA ILE A 120 5.58 20.17 -10.98
C ILE A 120 5.35 20.73 -9.58
N LEU A 121 4.23 20.36 -8.97
CA LEU A 121 3.96 20.52 -7.55
C LEU A 121 4.34 19.22 -6.81
N VAL A 122 5.23 19.32 -5.82
CA VAL A 122 5.51 18.20 -4.91
C VAL A 122 4.65 18.35 -3.66
N VAL A 123 3.82 17.35 -3.38
CA VAL A 123 3.10 17.26 -2.11
C VAL A 123 3.73 16.17 -1.27
N ALA A 124 4.21 16.50 -0.07
CA ALA A 124 4.79 15.55 0.86
C ALA A 124 3.92 15.40 2.10
N THR A 125 3.75 14.16 2.56
CA THR A 125 3.19 13.86 3.88
C THR A 125 4.23 13.23 4.79
N LEU A 126 4.28 13.68 6.04
CA LEU A 126 5.28 13.26 7.02
C LEU A 126 4.87 12.00 7.82
N GLY A 127 3.67 11.47 7.57
CA GLY A 127 3.23 10.16 8.06
C GLY A 127 2.65 10.15 9.48
N GLY A 128 2.53 11.30 10.15
CA GLY A 128 2.02 11.37 11.52
C GLY A 128 1.56 12.78 11.89
N ARG A 129 0.44 12.87 12.63
CA ARG A 129 -0.06 14.17 13.10
C ARG A 129 0.95 14.84 14.02
N GLY A 130 1.21 16.11 13.80
CA GLY A 130 2.22 16.89 14.53
C GLY A 130 3.67 16.61 14.12
N ALA A 131 3.92 15.75 13.12
CA ALA A 131 5.24 15.56 12.56
C ALA A 131 5.76 16.85 11.92
N GLN A 132 7.07 17.07 12.02
CA GLN A 132 7.74 18.27 11.52
C GLN A 132 8.96 17.88 10.68
N LEU A 133 9.27 18.72 9.70
CA LEU A 133 10.50 18.61 8.94
C LEU A 133 11.73 18.82 9.85
N PRO A 134 12.90 18.31 9.46
CA PRO A 134 14.15 18.61 10.17
C PRO A 134 14.39 20.12 10.23
N HIS A 135 14.94 20.56 11.37
CA HIS A 135 15.20 21.97 11.61
C HIS A 135 16.12 22.57 10.52
N GLY A 136 15.72 23.72 9.97
CA GLY A 136 16.48 24.42 8.94
C GLY A 136 16.23 23.94 7.50
N PHE A 137 15.39 22.93 7.29
CA PHE A 137 14.97 22.58 5.93
C PHE A 137 14.08 23.69 5.34
N ILE A 138 14.46 24.18 4.15
CA ILE A 138 13.72 25.22 3.45
C ILE A 138 12.84 24.54 2.40
N VAL A 139 11.51 24.66 2.55
CA VAL A 139 10.56 24.11 1.59
C VAL A 139 10.53 24.99 0.32
N PRO A 140 10.81 24.44 -0.87
CA PRO A 140 10.71 25.17 -2.13
C PRO A 140 9.31 25.72 -2.41
N SER A 141 9.20 26.75 -3.24
CA SER A 141 7.92 27.39 -3.58
C SER A 141 6.93 26.45 -4.28
N ASN A 142 7.41 25.42 -4.96
CA ASN A 142 6.63 24.37 -5.62
C ASN A 142 6.49 23.09 -4.78
N ALA A 143 6.67 23.17 -3.47
CA ALA A 143 6.45 22.07 -2.55
C ALA A 143 5.43 22.41 -1.46
N ARG A 144 4.59 21.45 -1.09
CA ARG A 144 3.63 21.54 0.02
C ARG A 144 3.86 20.37 0.95
N VAL A 145 4.12 20.66 2.21
CA VAL A 145 4.37 19.63 3.24
C VAL A 145 3.26 19.68 4.27
N VAL A 146 2.70 18.51 4.57
CA VAL A 146 1.72 18.31 5.64
C VAL A 146 2.15 17.17 6.54
N ASP A 147 1.74 17.23 7.79
CA ASP A 147 2.06 16.21 8.78
C ASP A 147 1.32 14.88 8.46
N TYR A 148 0.06 14.99 8.04
CA TYR A 148 -0.81 13.90 7.68
C TYR A 148 -1.78 14.27 6.55
N MET A 149 -2.00 13.33 5.63
CA MET A 149 -2.94 13.45 4.52
C MET A 149 -3.55 12.07 4.22
N PRO A 150 -4.89 11.92 4.21
CA PRO A 150 -5.52 10.70 3.73
C PRO A 150 -5.14 10.43 2.27
N TYR A 151 -4.57 9.25 2.00
CA TYR A 151 -4.03 8.94 0.68
C TYR A 151 -5.08 9.02 -0.43
N ASP A 152 -6.29 8.51 -0.21
CA ASP A 152 -7.34 8.54 -1.23
C ASP A 152 -7.71 9.97 -1.66
N ILE A 153 -7.61 10.95 -0.77
CA ILE A 153 -7.91 12.35 -1.08
C ILE A 153 -6.83 12.94 -2.00
N ILE A 154 -5.56 12.82 -1.64
CA ILE A 154 -4.47 13.41 -2.44
C ILE A 154 -4.20 12.64 -3.73
N LEU A 155 -4.36 11.32 -3.73
CA LEU A 155 -4.10 10.48 -4.89
C LEU A 155 -5.09 10.72 -6.03
N GLU A 156 -6.28 11.25 -5.77
CA GLU A 156 -7.22 11.68 -6.82
C GLU A 156 -6.66 12.81 -7.69
N CYS A 157 -5.78 13.63 -7.12
CA CYS A 157 -5.15 14.76 -7.80
C CYS A 157 -3.72 14.47 -8.27
N THR A 158 -3.20 13.28 -7.96
CA THR A 158 -1.79 12.90 -8.14
C THR A 158 -1.55 12.23 -9.49
N ASP A 159 -0.49 12.63 -10.18
CA ASP A 159 -0.05 11.96 -11.41
C ASP A 159 0.93 10.82 -11.13
N VAL A 160 1.84 11.03 -10.17
CA VAL A 160 2.85 10.05 -9.75
C VAL A 160 2.96 10.02 -8.23
N PHE A 161 2.91 8.82 -7.66
CA PHE A 161 3.14 8.61 -6.24
C PHE A 161 4.55 8.06 -6.01
N VAL A 162 5.37 8.77 -5.24
CA VAL A 162 6.68 8.30 -4.77
C VAL A 162 6.51 7.71 -3.37
N SER A 163 6.89 6.45 -3.19
CA SER A 163 6.67 5.70 -1.95
C SER A 163 7.86 4.85 -1.54
N ASN A 164 7.99 4.59 -0.24
CA ASN A 164 8.96 3.64 0.30
C ASN A 164 8.51 2.17 0.20
N GLY A 165 7.41 1.87 -0.51
CA GLY A 165 7.02 0.48 -0.80
C GLY A 165 6.21 -0.23 0.28
N GLY A 166 5.52 0.50 1.16
CA GLY A 166 4.53 -0.13 2.05
C GLY A 166 3.32 -0.68 1.29
N TYR A 167 2.80 -1.85 1.69
CA TYR A 167 1.67 -2.49 0.99
C TYR A 167 0.39 -1.62 0.96
N GLY A 168 0.13 -0.87 2.05
CA GLY A 168 -0.96 0.09 2.11
C GLY A 168 -0.84 1.21 1.06
N ALA A 169 0.38 1.71 0.83
CA ALA A 169 0.62 2.73 -0.20
C ALA A 169 0.36 2.17 -1.61
N LEU A 170 0.81 0.95 -1.90
CA LEU A 170 0.56 0.30 -3.19
C LEU A 170 -0.94 0.09 -3.44
N THR A 171 -1.68 -0.43 -2.46
CA THR A 171 -3.12 -0.68 -2.61
C THR A 171 -3.93 0.61 -2.77
N HIS A 172 -3.54 1.70 -2.11
CA HIS A 172 -4.10 3.03 -2.38
C HIS A 172 -3.75 3.55 -3.78
N ALA A 173 -2.53 3.34 -4.27
CA ALA A 173 -2.15 3.70 -5.64
C ALA A 173 -3.02 2.96 -6.67
N VAL A 174 -3.23 1.66 -6.47
CA VAL A 174 -4.11 0.81 -7.29
C VAL A 174 -5.56 1.32 -7.25
N ARG A 175 -6.13 1.56 -6.06
CA ARG A 175 -7.51 2.06 -5.91
C ARG A 175 -7.70 3.43 -6.58
N ASN A 176 -6.65 4.24 -6.62
CA ASN A 176 -6.66 5.57 -7.23
C ASN A 176 -6.24 5.61 -8.70
N GLY A 177 -5.74 4.50 -9.26
CA GLY A 177 -5.27 4.46 -10.64
C GLY A 177 -4.05 5.34 -10.85
N VAL A 178 -3.16 5.42 -9.86
CA VAL A 178 -1.97 6.26 -9.84
C VAL A 178 -0.72 5.38 -10.00
N PRO A 179 0.10 5.60 -11.04
CA PRO A 179 1.43 5.01 -11.15
C PRO A 179 2.33 5.36 -9.97
N ILE A 180 3.27 4.48 -9.66
CA ILE A 180 4.07 4.57 -8.43
C ILE A 180 5.58 4.41 -8.68
N VAL A 181 6.40 5.28 -8.09
CA VAL A 181 7.86 5.13 -8.01
C VAL A 181 8.21 4.64 -6.61
N LEU A 182 9.01 3.60 -6.53
CA LEU A 182 9.22 2.84 -5.31
C LEU A 182 10.69 2.79 -4.93
N ALA A 183 10.98 3.25 -3.72
CA ALA A 183 12.24 3.04 -3.01
C ALA A 183 11.98 2.10 -1.83
N GLY A 184 13.01 1.48 -1.27
CA GLY A 184 12.89 0.68 -0.05
C GLY A 184 13.38 -0.75 -0.19
N GLU A 185 14.20 -1.20 0.77
CA GLU A 185 14.86 -2.51 0.75
C GLU A 185 14.59 -3.35 2.01
N SER A 186 13.93 -2.77 3.02
CA SER A 186 13.62 -3.47 4.27
C SER A 186 12.23 -4.09 4.29
N GLU A 187 11.96 -4.95 5.28
CA GLU A 187 10.63 -5.51 5.55
C GLU A 187 10.04 -6.24 4.32
N GLU A 188 8.81 -5.94 3.93
CA GLU A 188 8.16 -6.47 2.74
C GLU A 188 8.44 -5.66 1.47
N LYS A 189 9.12 -4.51 1.57
CA LYS A 189 9.11 -3.45 0.53
C LYS A 189 9.65 -3.92 -0.80
N ILE A 190 10.64 -4.82 -0.79
CA ILE A 190 11.17 -5.44 -2.01
C ILE A 190 10.06 -6.20 -2.74
N GLU A 191 9.30 -7.03 -2.01
CA GLU A 191 8.22 -7.86 -2.57
C GLU A 191 7.01 -7.02 -3.03
N VAL A 192 6.70 -5.93 -2.31
CA VAL A 192 5.68 -4.95 -2.75
C VAL A 192 6.13 -4.25 -4.02
N THR A 193 7.40 -3.87 -4.08
CA THR A 193 7.98 -3.19 -5.25
C THR A 193 7.96 -4.09 -6.48
N MET A 194 8.35 -5.35 -6.32
CA MET A 194 8.34 -6.31 -7.42
C MET A 194 6.93 -6.60 -7.93
N ARG A 195 5.90 -6.64 -7.06
CA ARG A 195 4.48 -6.73 -7.50
C ARG A 195 4.04 -5.53 -8.32
N ALA A 196 4.43 -4.32 -7.90
CA ALA A 196 4.09 -3.11 -8.64
C ALA A 196 4.77 -3.07 -10.02
N VAL A 197 6.04 -3.50 -10.10
CA VAL A 197 6.78 -3.62 -11.36
C VAL A 197 6.17 -4.71 -12.24
N TYR A 198 5.86 -5.89 -11.68
CA TYR A 198 5.24 -7.01 -12.38
C TYR A 198 3.88 -6.64 -12.98
N ALA A 199 3.03 -5.98 -12.19
CA ALA A 199 1.72 -5.50 -12.63
C ALA A 199 1.80 -4.29 -13.58
N GLY A 200 3.00 -3.74 -13.79
CA GLY A 200 3.28 -2.71 -14.79
C GLY A 200 2.91 -1.28 -14.39
N LEU A 201 2.45 -1.04 -13.16
CA LEU A 201 2.17 0.32 -12.65
C LEU A 201 3.37 0.98 -11.97
N GLY A 202 4.40 0.21 -11.63
CA GLY A 202 5.49 0.63 -10.76
C GLY A 202 6.86 0.78 -11.44
N VAL A 203 7.67 1.72 -10.95
CA VAL A 203 9.11 1.84 -11.23
C VAL A 203 9.90 1.63 -9.94
N SER A 204 10.78 0.63 -9.93
CA SER A 204 11.72 0.41 -8.82
C SER A 204 12.94 1.31 -8.94
N LEU A 205 13.32 1.97 -7.85
CA LEU A 205 14.60 2.67 -7.72
C LEU A 205 15.71 1.75 -7.18
N SER A 206 15.35 0.56 -6.67
CA SER A 206 16.28 -0.48 -6.22
C SER A 206 17.28 -0.01 -5.16
N THR A 207 16.83 0.85 -4.24
CA THR A 207 17.61 1.34 -3.10
C THR A 207 16.69 1.90 -2.01
N GLN A 208 17.13 1.84 -0.75
CA GLN A 208 16.47 2.52 0.38
C GLN A 208 16.66 4.04 0.36
N ARG A 209 17.77 4.55 -0.20
CA ARG A 209 18.16 5.97 -0.20
C ARG A 209 18.49 6.44 -1.62
N PRO A 210 17.50 6.62 -2.48
CA PRO A 210 17.73 7.08 -3.85
C PRO A 210 18.29 8.50 -3.87
N SER A 211 19.18 8.78 -4.83
CA SER A 211 19.57 10.14 -5.15
C SER A 211 18.41 10.92 -5.79
N THR A 212 18.50 12.25 -5.77
CA THR A 212 17.57 13.14 -6.46
C THR A 212 17.44 12.80 -7.94
N ASP A 213 18.54 12.46 -8.61
CA ASP A 213 18.56 12.04 -10.02
C ASP A 213 17.83 10.71 -10.26
N GLN A 214 17.98 9.73 -9.35
CA GLN A 214 17.25 8.47 -9.46
C GLN A 214 15.73 8.68 -9.33
N ILE A 215 15.32 9.54 -8.39
CA ILE A 215 13.91 9.91 -8.21
C ILE A 215 13.38 10.59 -9.47
N ARG A 216 14.11 11.61 -9.97
CA ARG A 216 13.75 12.35 -11.18
C ARG A 216 13.57 11.41 -12.36
N HIS A 217 14.56 10.56 -12.65
CA HIS A 217 14.45 9.59 -13.75
C HIS A 217 13.29 8.61 -13.58
N GLY A 218 13.01 8.16 -12.36
CA GLY A 218 11.89 7.26 -12.09
C GLY A 218 10.53 7.89 -12.40
N VAL A 219 10.35 9.14 -11.99
CA VAL A 219 9.13 9.92 -12.23
C VAL A 219 9.00 10.30 -13.72
N ASP A 220 10.08 10.79 -14.34
CA ASP A 220 10.08 11.15 -15.76
C ASP A 220 9.74 9.97 -16.66
N ARG A 221 10.20 8.77 -16.31
CA ARG A 221 9.84 7.54 -17.02
C ARG A 221 8.32 7.27 -17.00
N ILE A 222 7.64 7.59 -15.90
CA ILE A 222 6.18 7.46 -15.81
C ILE A 222 5.49 8.52 -16.66
N PHE A 223 5.97 9.77 -16.65
CA PHE A 223 5.41 10.83 -17.48
C PHE A 223 5.59 10.56 -18.98
N GLN A 224 6.71 9.98 -19.38
CA GLN A 224 7.04 9.71 -20.79
C GLN A 224 6.35 8.46 -21.34
N ASP A 225 6.04 7.47 -20.51
CA ASP A 225 5.48 6.19 -20.95
C ASP A 225 4.06 5.97 -20.41
N THR A 226 3.07 6.17 -21.29
CA THR A 226 1.64 5.99 -20.97
C THR A 226 1.27 4.59 -20.48
N LYS A 227 2.14 3.57 -20.64
CA LYS A 227 1.84 2.20 -20.17
C LYS A 227 1.61 2.14 -18.67
N PHE A 228 2.33 2.95 -17.89
CA PHE A 228 2.21 2.92 -16.42
C PHE A 228 0.83 3.41 -16.00
N LYS A 229 0.36 4.53 -16.58
CA LYS A 229 -0.98 5.03 -16.34
C LYS A 229 -2.06 4.06 -16.84
N LYS A 230 -1.87 3.45 -18.01
CA LYS A 230 -2.79 2.42 -18.53
C LYS A 230 -2.88 1.20 -17.59
N ALA A 231 -1.76 0.71 -17.08
CA ALA A 231 -1.72 -0.40 -16.13
C ALA A 231 -2.40 -0.03 -14.80
N ALA A 232 -2.09 1.15 -14.24
CA ALA A 232 -2.72 1.64 -13.02
C ALA A 232 -4.25 1.76 -13.18
N MET A 233 -4.73 2.30 -14.30
CA MET A 233 -6.15 2.42 -14.59
C MET A 233 -6.83 1.06 -14.83
N LYS A 234 -6.16 0.10 -15.46
CA LYS A 234 -6.65 -1.28 -15.62
C LYS A 234 -6.86 -1.94 -14.25
N LEU A 235 -5.87 -1.85 -13.37
CA LEU A 235 -5.96 -2.39 -12.01
C LEU A 235 -7.04 -1.68 -11.20
N LYS A 236 -7.16 -0.36 -11.33
CA LYS A 236 -8.27 0.39 -10.73
C LYS A 236 -9.61 -0.17 -11.19
N HIS A 237 -9.81 -0.33 -12.49
CA HIS A 237 -11.08 -0.81 -13.04
C HIS A 237 -11.41 -2.25 -12.60
N GLU A 238 -10.41 -3.14 -12.57
CA GLU A 238 -10.55 -4.48 -12.02
C GLU A 238 -11.04 -4.43 -10.56
N ASN A 239 -10.41 -3.59 -9.73
CA ASN A 239 -10.79 -3.44 -8.32
C ASN A 239 -12.10 -2.67 -8.08
N ASP A 240 -12.54 -1.84 -9.03
CA ASP A 240 -13.87 -1.22 -8.99
C ASP A 240 -14.97 -2.27 -9.25
N GLY A 241 -14.65 -3.35 -9.98
CA GLY A 241 -15.52 -4.52 -10.18
C GLY A 241 -15.46 -5.56 -9.05
N MET A 242 -14.59 -5.37 -8.06
CA MET A 242 -14.47 -6.24 -6.89
C MET A 242 -15.07 -5.58 -5.65
N ASP A 243 -15.57 -6.40 -4.73
CA ASP A 243 -16.07 -5.93 -3.44
C ASP A 243 -15.39 -6.71 -2.31
N ALA A 244 -14.28 -6.15 -1.85
CA ALA A 244 -13.46 -6.74 -0.79
C ALA A 244 -14.26 -6.89 0.51
N LEU A 245 -15.07 -5.90 0.88
CA LEU A 245 -15.83 -5.95 2.13
C LEU A 245 -16.94 -6.99 2.06
N ALA A 246 -17.66 -7.07 0.93
CA ALA A 246 -18.65 -8.13 0.74
C ALA A 246 -18.00 -9.52 0.64
N ALA A 247 -16.81 -9.65 0.07
CA ALA A 247 -16.07 -10.92 0.09
C ALA A 247 -15.75 -11.37 1.51
N VAL A 248 -15.25 -10.45 2.35
CA VAL A 248 -15.03 -10.70 3.78
C VAL A 248 -16.33 -11.09 4.49
N GLU A 249 -17.40 -10.30 4.30
CA GLU A 249 -18.70 -10.57 4.91
C GLU A 249 -19.25 -11.95 4.53
N ARG A 250 -19.19 -12.31 3.23
CA ARG A 250 -19.66 -13.61 2.74
C ARG A 250 -18.94 -14.77 3.44
N LYS A 251 -17.61 -14.70 3.60
CA LYS A 251 -16.84 -15.76 4.26
C LYS A 251 -17.13 -15.83 5.76
N VAL A 252 -17.20 -14.70 6.44
CA VAL A 252 -17.57 -14.62 7.87
C VAL A 252 -18.95 -15.25 8.10
N ARG A 253 -19.94 -14.91 7.27
CA ARG A 253 -21.29 -15.49 7.37
C ARG A 253 -21.30 -16.99 7.13
N ALA A 254 -20.62 -17.47 6.09
CA ALA A 254 -20.57 -18.90 5.75
C ALA A 254 -20.05 -19.74 6.92
N LEU A 255 -18.97 -19.29 7.56
CA LEU A 255 -18.40 -19.99 8.72
C LEU A 255 -19.29 -19.93 9.95
N THR A 256 -19.95 -18.79 10.19
CA THR A 256 -20.88 -18.65 11.33
C THR A 256 -22.10 -19.56 11.20
N PHE A 257 -22.71 -19.66 10.01
CA PHE A 257 -23.88 -20.52 9.79
C PHE A 257 -23.54 -22.01 9.87
N PHE A 258 -22.37 -22.42 9.39
CA PHE A 258 -21.92 -23.81 9.47
C PHE A 258 -21.77 -24.29 10.92
N THR A 259 -21.22 -23.45 11.81
CA THR A 259 -21.10 -23.76 13.25
C THR A 259 -22.46 -23.89 13.92
N ILE A 260 -23.43 -23.04 13.59
CA ILE A 260 -24.77 -23.06 14.22
C ILE A 260 -25.57 -24.31 13.83
N GLN A 261 -25.52 -24.72 12.55
CA GLN A 261 -26.33 -25.85 12.08
C GLN A 261 -25.81 -27.21 12.53
N ASN A 262 -24.50 -27.38 12.68
CA ASN A 262 -23.92 -28.68 13.02
C ASN A 262 -23.93 -29.00 14.53
N LYS A 263 -24.30 -28.05 15.40
CA LYS A 263 -24.30 -28.21 16.87
C LYS A 263 -23.02 -28.86 17.42
N ASP A 264 -21.90 -28.69 16.73
CA ASP A 264 -20.65 -29.33 17.08
C ASP A 264 -19.83 -28.32 17.90
N PRO A 265 -19.72 -28.50 19.23
CA PRO A 265 -19.01 -27.57 20.10
C PRO A 265 -17.49 -27.55 19.82
N LEU A 266 -16.98 -28.48 19.00
CA LEU A 266 -15.57 -28.54 18.57
C LEU A 266 -15.32 -27.87 17.21
N TYR A 267 -16.34 -27.51 16.43
CA TYR A 267 -16.21 -26.63 15.26
C TYR A 267 -16.09 -25.16 15.71
N LEU A 268 -15.03 -24.87 16.46
CA LEU A 268 -14.55 -23.50 16.57
C LEU A 268 -14.14 -23.07 15.16
N ILE A 269 -14.63 -21.91 14.70
CA ILE A 269 -14.04 -21.20 13.55
C ILE A 269 -12.54 -21.14 13.82
N GLN A 270 -11.73 -21.89 13.07
CA GLN A 270 -10.31 -22.04 13.43
C GLN A 270 -9.56 -20.75 13.09
N SER A 271 -9.92 -20.06 12.00
CA SER A 271 -9.61 -18.63 11.75
C SER A 271 -9.95 -18.20 10.32
N ILE A 272 -10.35 -16.93 10.15
CA ILE A 272 -10.23 -16.21 8.87
C ILE A 272 -9.07 -15.24 9.03
N THR A 273 -8.10 -15.30 8.13
CA THR A 273 -7.04 -14.30 8.07
C THR A 273 -7.25 -13.39 6.87
N LEU A 274 -7.31 -12.09 7.16
CA LEU A 274 -7.16 -11.04 6.16
C LEU A 274 -5.67 -10.82 5.95
N SER A 275 -5.19 -11.14 4.76
CA SER A 275 -3.83 -10.76 4.38
C SER A 275 -3.83 -9.27 4.01
N ALA A 276 -3.71 -8.43 5.03
CA ALA A 276 -3.20 -7.07 4.94
C ALA A 276 -2.14 -6.90 6.02
N ASN A 277 -0.96 -6.41 5.65
CA ASN A 277 0.12 -6.24 6.62
C ASN A 277 -0.30 -5.30 7.77
N SER A 278 0.12 -5.70 8.96
CA SER A 278 -0.32 -5.28 10.30
C SER A 278 -0.15 -3.80 10.63
N SER A 279 0.49 -3.01 9.78
CA SER A 279 0.70 -1.57 9.98
C SER A 279 -0.53 -0.71 9.69
N SER A 280 -1.57 -1.24 9.04
CA SER A 280 -2.78 -0.46 8.67
C SER A 280 -4.01 -0.69 9.56
N LEU A 281 -4.01 -1.70 10.44
CA LEU A 281 -5.18 -2.09 11.25
C LEU A 281 -5.16 -1.59 12.70
N LEU A 282 -4.08 -0.93 13.16
CA LEU A 282 -3.90 -0.59 14.58
C LEU A 282 -4.40 0.80 15.02
N ASN A 283 -4.95 1.64 14.14
CA ASN A 283 -5.39 3.00 14.52
C ASN A 283 -6.91 3.13 14.70
N ASN A 284 -7.49 2.30 15.56
CA ASN A 284 -8.77 2.56 16.20
C ASN A 284 -8.63 2.35 17.71
N SER A 285 -7.98 3.29 18.39
CA SER A 285 -8.00 3.41 19.85
C SER A 285 -7.61 4.84 20.25
N ASN A 286 -8.65 5.60 20.65
CA ASN A 286 -8.66 6.89 21.35
C ASN A 286 -8.33 8.16 20.55
#